data_AF-A0ABD3EXB4-F1
#
_entry.id   AF-A0ABD3EXB4-F1
#
_cell.length_a   1.000
_cell.length_b   1.000
_cell.length_c   1.000
_cell.angle_alpha   90.00
_cell.angle_beta   90.00
_cell.angle_gamma   90.00
#
_symmetry.space_group_name_H-M   'P 1'
#
loop_
_entity.id
_entity.type
_entity.pdbx_description
1 polymer ?
#
loop_
_entity_poly.entity_id
_entity_poly.type
_entity_poly.pdbx_seq_one_letter_code
_entity_poly.pdbx_strand_id
1 'polypeptide(L)'
;MNISVESVSENPETGGRYKAILIVRALNAEYAKLILVRLKEASCVLEDRLEMPTFVYVQNPKVFCDCVEWKRKDIDKQWKSYNEMAPAVD
;
A
#
# COMPACT_ATOMS: atom_id res chain seq x y z
N MET A 1 2.02 5.96 6.07
CA MET A 1 1.30 5.06 5.14
C MET A 1 2.18 3.85 4.91
N ASN A 2 1.62 2.66 4.75
CA ASN A 2 2.32 1.46 4.28
C ASN A 2 1.50 0.80 3.17
N ILE A 3 2.12 -0.06 2.37
CA ILE A 3 1.48 -0.81 1.29
C ILE A 3 1.99 -2.25 1.28
N SER A 4 1.09 -3.21 1.08
CA SER A 4 1.44 -4.62 0.96
C SER A 4 0.58 -5.33 -0.08
N VAL A 5 1.11 -6.40 -0.67
CA VAL A 5 0.32 -7.32 -1.50
C VAL A 5 -0.35 -8.33 -0.56
N GLU A 6 -1.67 -8.47 -0.67
CA GLU A 6 -2.43 -9.49 0.05
C GLU A 6 -2.48 -10.79 -0.75
N SER A 7 -2.84 -10.68 -2.02
CA SER A 7 -2.95 -11.83 -2.90
C SER A 7 -2.74 -11.44 -4.35
N VAL A 8 -2.43 -12.44 -5.18
CA VAL A 8 -2.35 -12.31 -6.62
C VAL A 8 -3.20 -13.42 -7.23
N SER A 9 -3.94 -13.11 -8.28
CA SER A 9 -4.71 -14.10 -9.04
C SER A 9 -3.79 -15.23 -9.54
N GLU A 10 -4.28 -16.47 -9.49
CA GLU A 10 -3.51 -17.62 -9.98
C GLU A 10 -3.32 -17.56 -11.50
N ASN A 11 -4.33 -17.06 -12.21
CA ASN A 11 -4.35 -16.94 -13.66
C ASN A 11 -4.46 -15.46 -14.09
N PRO A 12 -4.01 -15.11 -15.31
CA PRO A 12 -4.27 -13.79 -15.88
C PRO A 12 -5.77 -13.54 -16.05
N GLU A 13 -6.25 -12.40 -15.56
CA GLU A 13 -7.68 -12.05 -15.61
C GLU A 13 -8.03 -11.17 -16.81
N THR A 14 -7.13 -10.28 -17.24
CA THR A 14 -7.44 -9.34 -18.32
C THR A 14 -6.19 -8.98 -19.12
N GLY A 15 -6.23 -9.22 -20.44
CA GLY A 15 -5.16 -8.84 -21.36
C GLY A 15 -3.79 -9.41 -20.99
N GLY A 16 -3.75 -10.66 -20.50
CA GLY A 16 -2.53 -11.33 -20.04
C GLY A 16 -1.96 -10.77 -18.73
N ARG A 17 -2.73 -9.97 -17.97
CA ARG A 17 -2.32 -9.42 -16.68
C ARG A 17 -2.98 -10.15 -15.52
N TYR A 18 -2.23 -10.31 -14.45
CA TYR A 18 -2.65 -10.86 -13.17
C TYR A 18 -3.23 -9.75 -12.31
N LYS A 19 -4.28 -10.05 -11.55
CA LYS A 19 -4.84 -9.11 -10.58
C LYS A 19 -4.07 -9.25 -9.27
N ALA A 20 -3.48 -8.18 -8.79
CA ALA A 20 -2.86 -8.12 -7.47
C ALA A 20 -3.75 -7.30 -6.53
N ILE A 21 -4.17 -7.89 -5.42
CA ILE A 21 -4.87 -7.21 -4.34
C ILE A 21 -3.84 -6.58 -3.42
N LEU A 22 -4.02 -5.29 -3.17
CA LEU A 22 -3.14 -4.46 -2.36
C LEU A 22 -3.89 -3.98 -1.14
N ILE A 23 -3.22 -4.00 0.01
CA ILE A 23 -3.69 -3.32 1.22
C ILE A 23 -2.86 -2.07 1.40
N VAL A 24 -3.52 -0.92 1.32
CA VAL A 24 -2.92 0.36 1.69
C VAL A 24 -3.33 0.67 3.13
N ARG A 25 -2.34 0.86 4.01
CA ARG A 25 -2.55 1.18 5.42
C ARG A 25 -2.19 2.63 5.69
N ALA A 26 -3.17 3.41 6.16
CA ALA A 26 -2.98 4.78 6.59
C ALA A 26 -2.25 4.83 7.94
N LEU A 27 -1.63 5.98 8.24
CA LEU A 27 -0.98 6.21 9.53
C LEU A 27 -2.01 6.45 10.64
N ASN A 28 -3.06 7.21 10.33
CA ASN A 28 -4.16 7.55 11.21
C ASN A 28 -5.41 7.89 10.37
N ALA A 29 -6.52 8.18 11.05
CA ALA A 29 -7.80 8.44 10.41
C ALA A 29 -7.81 9.70 9.51
N GLU A 30 -6.97 10.70 9.77
CA GLU A 30 -6.88 11.90 8.94
C GLU A 30 -6.15 11.61 7.64
N TYR A 31 -5.00 10.92 7.73
CA TYR A 31 -4.27 10.44 6.56
C TYR A 31 -5.09 9.45 5.74
N ALA A 32 -5.91 8.63 6.38
CA ALA A 32 -6.84 7.75 5.69
C ALA A 32 -7.77 8.54 4.75
N LYS A 33 -8.40 9.61 5.23
CA LYS A 33 -9.27 10.46 4.39
C LYS A 33 -8.52 11.03 3.17
N LEU A 34 -7.26 11.44 3.36
CA LEU A 34 -6.43 11.98 2.28
C LEU A 34 -5.99 10.91 1.26
N ILE A 35 -5.78 9.68 1.71
CA ILE A 35 -5.42 8.55 0.83
C ILE A 35 -6.64 8.08 0.05
N LEU A 36 -7.80 8.00 0.70
CA LEU A 36 -9.04 7.48 0.10
C LEU A 36 -9.42 8.24 -1.18
N VAL A 37 -9.27 9.57 -1.19
CA VAL A 37 -9.55 10.40 -2.38
C VAL A 37 -8.59 10.15 -3.55
N ARG A 38 -7.48 9.44 -3.32
CA ARG A 38 -6.49 9.07 -4.34
C ARG A 38 -6.64 7.62 -4.81
N LEU A 39 -7.41 6.81 -4.09
CA LEU A 39 -7.67 5.42 -4.45
C LEU A 39 -8.78 5.33 -5.49
N LYS A 40 -8.76 4.24 -6.26
CA LYS A 40 -9.80 3.95 -7.24
C LYS A 40 -11.14 3.75 -6.53
N GLU A 41 -12.25 4.20 -7.12
CA GLU A 41 -13.61 4.25 -6.53
C GLU A 41 -14.11 2.95 -5.87
N ALA A 42 -13.51 1.80 -6.18
CA ALA A 42 -13.83 0.51 -5.59
C ALA A 42 -13.10 0.21 -4.26
N SER A 43 -12.35 1.15 -3.68
CA SER A 43 -11.66 0.91 -2.40
C SER A 43 -12.64 0.94 -1.23
N CYS A 44 -12.85 -0.21 -0.59
CA CYS A 44 -13.59 -0.31 0.66
C CYS A 44 -12.71 0.16 1.82
N VAL A 45 -13.29 0.86 2.79
CA VAL A 45 -12.62 1.19 4.06
C VAL A 45 -12.98 0.09 5.05
N LEU A 46 -11.98 -0.64 5.56
CA LEU A 46 -12.20 -1.69 6.58
C LEU A 46 -12.61 -1.07 7.94
N GLU A 47 -13.10 -1.90 8.86
CA GLU A 47 -13.71 -1.45 10.14
C GLU A 47 -12.81 -0.53 10.99
N ASP A 48 -11.49 -0.68 10.88
CA ASP A 48 -10.49 0.16 11.55
C ASP A 48 -10.30 1.55 10.91
N ARG A 49 -10.89 1.76 9.72
CA ARG A 49 -10.75 2.91 8.84
C ARG A 49 -9.34 3.25 8.38
N LEU A 50 -8.39 2.36 8.59
CA LEU A 50 -6.98 2.59 8.24
C LEU A 50 -6.54 1.70 7.09
N GLU A 51 -7.18 0.55 6.89
CA GLU A 51 -6.89 -0.35 5.80
C GLU A 51 -7.85 -0.17 4.64
N MET A 52 -7.27 -0.03 3.45
CA MET A 52 -7.98 0.24 2.21
C MET A 52 -7.52 -0.78 1.16
N PRO A 53 -8.27 -1.89 1.00
CA PRO A 53 -8.04 -2.81 -0.08
C PRO A 53 -8.25 -2.13 -1.44
N THR A 54 -7.35 -2.40 -2.38
CA THR A 54 -7.47 -1.99 -3.77
C THR A 54 -6.84 -3.05 -4.67
N PHE A 55 -6.91 -2.88 -5.98
CA PHE A 55 -6.32 -3.83 -6.91
C PHE A 55 -5.71 -3.16 -8.14
N VAL A 56 -4.70 -3.82 -8.69
CA VAL A 56 -4.04 -3.45 -9.94
C VAL A 56 -3.89 -4.68 -10.84
N TYR A 57 -3.78 -4.44 -12.14
CA TYR A 57 -3.45 -5.49 -13.11
C TYR A 57 -1.99 -5.38 -13.53
N VAL A 58 -1.22 -6.45 -13.32
CA VAL A 58 0.23 -6.47 -13.52
C VAL A 58 0.64 -7.60 -14.47
N GLN A 59 1.64 -7.35 -15.32
CA GLN A 59 2.12 -8.37 -16.26
C GLN A 59 3.04 -9.39 -15.57
N ASN A 60 3.91 -8.93 -14.68
CA ASN A 60 4.82 -9.79 -13.94
C ASN A 60 4.53 -9.66 -12.43
N PRO A 61 3.70 -10.55 -11.87
CA PRO A 61 3.30 -10.46 -10.48
C PRO A 61 4.48 -10.65 -9.52
N LYS A 62 5.46 -11.49 -9.86
CA LYS A 62 6.64 -11.72 -9.02
C LYS A 62 7.45 -10.43 -8.84
N VAL A 63 7.84 -9.80 -9.95
CA VAL A 63 8.60 -8.54 -9.91
C VAL A 63 7.79 -7.45 -9.22
N PHE A 64 6.49 -7.40 -9.45
CA PHE A 64 5.62 -6.45 -8.78
C PHE A 64 5.61 -6.64 -7.25
N CYS A 65 5.47 -7.89 -6.76
CA CYS A 65 5.55 -8.21 -5.34
C CYS A 65 6.90 -7.81 -4.74
N ASP A 66 8.01 -8.13 -5.41
CA ASP A 66 9.37 -7.76 -4.97
C ASP A 66 9.51 -6.23 -4.83
N CYS A 67 8.99 -5.48 -5.80
CA CYS A 67 8.99 -4.01 -5.78
C CYS A 67 8.13 -3.44 -4.64
N VAL A 68 6.94 -3.99 -4.40
CA VAL A 68 6.06 -3.55 -3.32
C VAL A 68 6.70 -3.84 -1.96
N GLU A 69 7.32 -5.01 -1.78
CA GLU A 69 8.02 -5.37 -0.55
C GLU A 69 9.23 -4.43 -0.31
N TRP A 70 10.02 -4.17 -1.34
CA TRP A 70 11.10 -3.19 -1.25
C TRP A 70 10.58 -1.82 -0.85
N LYS A 71 9.49 -1.35 -1.46
CA LYS A 71 8.93 -0.04 -1.16
C LYS A 71 8.38 0.04 0.26
N ARG A 72 7.75 -1.02 0.75
CA ARG A 72 7.32 -1.14 2.15
C ARG A 72 8.48 -0.98 3.11
N LYS A 73 9.59 -1.71 2.89
CA LYS A 73 10.79 -1.62 3.73
C LYS A 73 11.42 -0.23 3.69
N ASP A 74 11.47 0.41 2.52
CA ASP A 74 11.95 1.78 2.35
C ASP A 74 11.11 2.78 3.14
N ILE A 75 9.78 2.68 3.06
CA ILE A 75 8.87 3.53 3.83
C ILE A 75 9.05 3.32 5.34
N ASP A 76 9.13 2.07 5.80
CA ASP A 76 9.34 1.76 7.22
C ASP A 76 10.67 2.33 7.72
N LYS A 77 11.74 2.26 6.90
CA LYS A 77 13.03 2.86 7.22
C LYS A 77 12.96 4.39 7.33
N GLN A 78 12.30 5.05 6.38
CA GLN A 78 12.12 6.50 6.42
C GLN A 78 11.36 6.95 7.66
N TRP A 79 10.32 6.22 8.07
CA TRP A 79 9.57 6.53 9.29
C TRP A 79 10.39 6.37 10.55
N LYS A 80 11.18 5.30 10.66
CA LYS A 80 12.10 5.11 11.79
C LYS A 80 13.08 6.28 11.88
N SER A 81 13.71 6.62 10.75
CA SER A 81 14.66 7.75 10.69
C SER A 81 14.03 9.08 11.07
N TYR A 82 12.76 9.34 10.70
CA TYR A 82 12.04 10.55 11.08
C TYR A 82 11.78 10.61 12.59
N ASN A 83 11.36 9.49 13.19
CA ASN A 83 11.05 9.42 14.62
C ASN A 83 12.30 9.42 15.51
N GLU A 84 13.42 8.91 15.01
CA GLU A 84 14.72 8.89 15.72
C GLU A 84 15.45 10.24 15.63
N MET A 85 15.01 11.14 14.74
CA MET A 85 15.58 12.47 14.62
C MET A 85 15.23 13.27 15.88
N ALA A 86 16.22 13.51 16.74
CA ALA A 86 16.04 14.31 17.94
C ALA A 86 15.54 15.71 17.56
N PRO A 87 14.58 16.29 18.32
CA PRO A 87 14.11 17.64 18.03
C PRO A 87 15.28 18.61 18.10
N ALA A 88 15.49 19.38 17.03
CA ALA A 88 16.57 20.37 16.92
C ALA A 88 16.30 21.65 17.74
N VAL A 89 15.47 21.57 18.78
CA VAL A 89 15.12 22.69 19.65
C VAL A 89 15.76 22.45 21.02
N ASP A 90 16.83 23.19 21.28
CA ASP A 90 17.26 23.62 22.62
C ASP A 90 16.33 24.73 23.14
#